data_AF-A0A835P9M9-F1
#
_entry.id   AF-A0A835P9M9-F1
#
_cell.length_a   1.000
_cell.length_b   1.000
_cell.length_c   1.000
_cell.angle_alpha   90.00
_cell.angle_beta   90.00
_cell.angle_gamma   90.00
#
_symmetry.space_group_name_H-M   'P 1'
#
loop_
_entity.id
_entity.type
_entity.pdbx_description
1 polymer ?
#
loop_
_entity_poly.entity_id
_entity_poly.type
_entity_poly.pdbx_seq_one_letter_code
_entity_poly.pdbx_strand_id
1 'polypeptide(L)'
;MFVSGRRKPQLILLDHGLYKNLDFTTRINYASLWKALIFADIAGIKENSVKLGAGEDLYALFAGVLTMRPWSRVVDPSVDHLVINGSDADRSELQMYASQYFLQISELLRRLPRVILLMLKTNDCLRAVNHALLQGSSLETFFNHRRVSSQAVVEAKTMSKSCSFLSSFSIRLEQILLDARFLSIRIALWLMQLKSCFLTEGR
;
A
#
# COMPACT_ATOMS: atom_id res chain seq x y z
N MET A 1 39.59 8.85 -19.25
CA MET A 1 38.70 8.68 -20.42
C MET A 1 37.29 9.03 -19.97
N PHE A 2 36.80 10.22 -20.34
CA PHE A 2 35.47 10.71 -19.99
C PHE A 2 34.44 10.00 -20.88
N VAL A 3 33.53 9.22 -20.29
CA VAL A 3 32.39 8.65 -21.02
C VAL A 3 31.27 9.68 -21.04
N SER A 4 31.27 10.49 -22.09
CA SER A 4 30.09 11.25 -22.52
C SER A 4 29.12 10.29 -23.21
N GLY A 5 28.00 10.02 -22.56
CA GLY A 5 26.91 9.19 -23.08
C GLY A 5 25.93 8.91 -21.95
N ARG A 6 24.69 9.40 -22.06
CA ARG A 6 23.64 9.17 -21.05
C ARG A 6 23.36 7.66 -20.95
N ARG A 7 24.06 6.95 -20.08
CA ARG A 7 23.82 5.53 -19.77
C ARG A 7 22.46 5.43 -19.10
N LYS A 8 21.55 4.60 -19.65
CA LYS A 8 20.28 4.30 -18.99
C LYS A 8 20.57 3.61 -17.65
N PRO A 9 19.90 3.98 -16.55
CA PRO A 9 20.03 3.27 -15.30
C PRO A 9 19.62 1.80 -15.49
N GLN A 10 20.42 0.88 -14.96
CA GLN A 10 20.15 -0.57 -15.00
C GLN A 10 19.86 -1.04 -13.56
N LEU A 11 18.74 -1.73 -13.37
CA LEU A 11 18.43 -2.42 -12.13
C LEU A 11 18.91 -3.86 -12.24
N ILE A 12 19.97 -4.20 -11.51
CA ILE A 12 20.55 -5.55 -11.47
C ILE A 12 20.16 -6.18 -10.14
N LEU A 13 19.41 -7.28 -10.18
CA LEU A 13 19.06 -8.06 -9.00
C LEU A 13 20.17 -9.08 -8.74
N LEU A 14 20.85 -8.95 -7.60
CA LEU A 14 22.00 -9.79 -7.25
C LEU A 14 21.61 -10.97 -6.34
N ASP A 15 20.56 -10.82 -5.54
CA ASP A 15 20.11 -11.84 -4.59
C ASP A 15 18.78 -12.47 -5.04
N HIS A 16 18.76 -13.80 -5.05
CA HIS A 16 17.65 -14.65 -5.48
C HIS A 16 17.22 -15.66 -4.40
N GLY A 17 17.80 -15.61 -3.18
CA GLY A 17 17.66 -16.67 -2.18
C GLY A 17 16.30 -16.75 -1.46
N LEU A 18 15.47 -15.71 -1.57
CA LEU A 18 14.21 -15.57 -0.82
C LEU A 18 12.96 -15.65 -1.69
N TYR A 19 13.04 -16.26 -2.88
CA TYR A 19 11.86 -16.40 -3.74
C TYR A 19 10.82 -17.34 -3.15
N LYS A 20 9.58 -16.86 -3.16
CA LYS A 20 8.42 -17.62 -2.73
C LYS A 20 7.30 -17.48 -3.73
N ASN A 21 6.78 -18.61 -4.20
CA ASN A 21 5.56 -18.63 -4.97
C ASN A 21 4.38 -18.42 -4.03
N LEU A 22 3.60 -17.37 -4.30
CA LEU A 22 2.33 -17.11 -3.63
C LEU A 22 1.21 -17.80 -4.42
N ASP A 23 0.36 -18.55 -3.74
CA ASP A 23 -0.84 -19.10 -4.35
C ASP A 23 -1.80 -17.98 -4.78
N PHE A 24 -2.74 -18.31 -5.67
CA PHE A 24 -3.69 -17.34 -6.20
C PHE A 24 -4.51 -16.66 -5.08
N THR A 25 -5.00 -17.43 -4.11
CA THR A 25 -5.85 -16.93 -3.03
C THR A 25 -5.10 -15.93 -2.15
N THR A 26 -3.86 -16.25 -1.75
CA THR A 26 -3.01 -15.34 -0.95
C THR A 26 -2.75 -14.03 -1.70
N ARG A 27 -2.43 -14.10 -3.00
CA ARG A 27 -2.18 -12.90 -3.83
C ARG A 27 -3.41 -11.99 -3.89
N ILE A 28 -4.59 -12.56 -4.13
CA ILE A 28 -5.82 -11.79 -4.25
C ILE A 28 -6.27 -11.24 -2.90
N ASN A 29 -6.14 -12.00 -1.80
CA ASN A 29 -6.46 -11.51 -0.47
C ASN A 29 -5.53 -10.37 -0.06
N TYR A 30 -4.24 -10.45 -0.39
CA TYR A 30 -3.28 -9.37 -0.11
C TYR A 30 -3.55 -8.12 -0.95
N ALA A 31 -3.83 -8.27 -2.25
CA ALA A 31 -4.26 -7.15 -3.09
C ALA A 31 -5.59 -6.53 -2.62
N SER A 32 -6.54 -7.36 -2.20
CA SER A 32 -7.82 -6.91 -1.64
C SER A 32 -7.62 -6.17 -0.32
N LEU A 33 -6.72 -6.63 0.55
CA LEU A 33 -6.36 -5.92 1.78
C LEU A 33 -5.78 -4.54 1.46
N TRP A 34 -4.80 -4.45 0.55
CA TRP A 34 -4.24 -3.15 0.14
C TRP A 34 -5.29 -2.23 -0.48
N LYS A 35 -6.17 -2.76 -1.34
CA LYS A 35 -7.30 -1.99 -1.86
C LYS A 35 -8.17 -1.46 -0.73
N ALA A 36 -8.56 -2.29 0.24
CA ALA A 36 -9.39 -1.89 1.36
C ALA A 36 -8.71 -0.83 2.25
N LEU A 37 -7.43 -0.99 2.56
CA LEU A 37 -6.62 0.00 3.31
C LEU A 37 -6.62 1.37 2.62
N ILE A 38 -6.41 1.37 1.30
CA ILE A 38 -6.32 2.59 0.49
C ILE A 38 -7.65 3.32 0.39
N PHE A 39 -8.77 2.62 0.53
CA PHE A 39 -10.12 3.20 0.52
C PHE A 39 -10.73 3.33 1.93
N ALA A 40 -9.95 3.09 2.99
CA ALA A 40 -10.43 3.09 4.37
C ALA A 40 -11.66 2.18 4.59
N ASP A 41 -11.77 1.09 3.83
CA ASP A 41 -12.88 0.13 3.91
C ASP A 41 -12.66 -0.83 5.08
N ILE A 42 -13.21 -0.48 6.24
CA ILE A 42 -13.06 -1.23 7.50
C ILE A 42 -13.50 -2.70 7.34
N ALA A 43 -14.62 -2.94 6.65
CA ALA A 43 -15.14 -4.29 6.45
C ALA A 43 -14.18 -5.11 5.58
N GLY A 44 -13.73 -4.54 4.47
CA GLY A 44 -12.74 -5.15 3.60
C GLY A 44 -11.39 -5.39 4.28
N ILE A 45 -10.94 -4.48 5.15
CA ILE A 45 -9.72 -4.65 5.96
C ILE A 45 -9.88 -5.84 6.89
N LYS A 46 -10.98 -5.93 7.65
CA LYS A 46 -11.23 -7.04 8.57
C LYS A 46 -11.26 -8.37 7.81
N GLU A 47 -12.08 -8.46 6.76
CA GLU A 47 -12.26 -9.68 5.98
C GLU A 47 -10.93 -10.21 5.44
N ASN A 48 -10.15 -9.36 4.76
CA ASN A 48 -8.92 -9.80 4.13
C ASN A 48 -7.79 -10.04 5.14
N SER A 49 -7.76 -9.32 6.26
CA SER A 49 -6.82 -9.59 7.36
C SER A 49 -7.05 -10.97 7.99
N VAL A 50 -8.31 -11.32 8.22
CA VAL A 50 -8.68 -12.65 8.75
C VAL A 50 -8.27 -13.75 7.77
N LYS A 51 -8.55 -13.58 6.47
CA LYS A 51 -8.14 -14.54 5.43
C LYS A 51 -6.62 -14.73 5.32
N LEU A 52 -5.84 -13.72 5.73
CA LEU A 52 -4.37 -13.78 5.75
C LEU A 52 -3.80 -14.30 7.07
N GLY A 53 -4.66 -14.68 8.04
CA GLY A 53 -4.26 -15.31 9.29
C GLY A 53 -4.02 -14.36 10.46
N ALA A 54 -4.45 -13.08 10.37
CA ALA A 54 -4.34 -12.16 11.49
C ALA A 54 -5.31 -12.49 12.65
N GLY A 55 -6.45 -13.11 12.33
CA GLY A 55 -7.54 -13.34 13.29
C GLY A 55 -8.53 -12.16 13.37
N GLU A 56 -9.67 -12.40 14.02
CA GLU A 56 -10.75 -11.41 14.13
C GLU A 56 -10.48 -10.29 15.14
N ASP A 57 -9.56 -10.54 16.08
CA ASP A 57 -9.18 -9.67 17.19
C ASP A 57 -8.00 -8.75 16.85
N LEU A 58 -7.17 -9.11 15.85
CA LEU A 58 -5.93 -8.40 15.53
C LEU A 58 -5.91 -7.75 14.15
N TYR A 59 -7.02 -7.72 13.41
CA TYR A 59 -7.05 -7.13 12.06
C TYR A 59 -6.63 -5.65 12.04
N ALA A 60 -7.04 -4.86 13.05
CA ALA A 60 -6.66 -3.46 13.17
C ALA A 60 -5.15 -3.30 13.41
N LEU A 61 -4.57 -4.18 14.23
CA LEU A 61 -3.14 -4.19 14.49
C LEU A 61 -2.36 -4.65 13.26
N PHE A 62 -2.86 -5.64 12.53
CA PHE A 62 -2.25 -6.09 11.28
C PHE A 62 -2.24 -5.00 10.22
N ALA A 63 -3.35 -4.28 10.06
CA ALA A 63 -3.41 -3.10 9.21
C ALA A 63 -2.38 -2.04 9.63
N GLY A 64 -2.25 -1.77 10.93
CA GLY A 64 -1.28 -0.79 11.44
C GLY A 64 0.18 -1.20 11.25
N VAL A 65 0.52 -2.46 11.50
CA VAL A 65 1.86 -3.03 11.23
C VAL A 65 2.16 -2.99 9.74
N LEU A 66 1.21 -3.41 8.89
CA LEU A 66 1.39 -3.44 7.45
C LEU A 66 1.56 -2.04 6.85
N THR A 67 0.90 -1.02 7.39
CA THR A 67 0.94 0.36 6.86
C THR A 67 1.93 1.27 7.57
N MET A 68 2.47 0.85 8.73
CA MET A 68 3.17 1.72 9.67
C MET A 68 2.34 2.97 10.01
N ARG A 69 1.06 2.77 10.33
CA ARG A 69 0.14 3.82 10.74
C ARG A 69 -0.74 3.34 11.90
N PRO A 70 -1.04 4.19 12.89
CA PRO A 70 -2.02 3.82 13.91
C PRO A 70 -3.41 3.66 13.29
N TRP A 71 -4.27 2.87 13.92
CA TRP A 71 -5.61 2.56 13.40
C TRP A 71 -6.43 3.82 13.04
N SER A 72 -6.32 4.88 13.85
CA SER A 72 -6.98 6.17 13.61
C SER A 72 -6.64 6.77 12.25
N ARG A 73 -5.39 6.62 11.79
CA ARG A 73 -4.92 7.06 10.48
C ARG A 73 -5.29 6.08 9.37
N VAL A 74 -5.37 4.78 9.66
CA VAL A 74 -5.77 3.76 8.67
C VAL A 74 -7.23 3.94 8.21
N VAL A 75 -8.12 4.37 9.10
CA VAL A 75 -9.55 4.57 8.81
C VAL A 75 -9.92 6.01 8.47
N ASP A 76 -8.94 6.90 8.40
CA ASP A 76 -9.14 8.29 8.00
C ASP A 76 -9.58 8.33 6.51
N PRO A 77 -10.69 8.99 6.16
CA PRO A 77 -11.14 9.10 4.77
C PRO A 77 -10.29 10.04 3.91
N SER A 78 -9.27 10.70 4.48
CA SER A 78 -8.36 11.54 3.71
C SER A 78 -7.65 10.74 2.63
N VAL A 79 -7.34 11.42 1.52
CA VAL A 79 -6.76 10.79 0.33
C VAL A 79 -5.32 10.29 0.55
N ASP A 80 -4.63 10.90 1.51
CA ASP A 80 -3.23 10.79 1.85
C ASP A 80 -3.01 10.17 3.24
N HIS A 81 -4.04 9.59 3.86
CA HIS A 81 -4.01 9.08 5.23
C HIS A 81 -2.91 8.05 5.52
N LEU A 82 -2.49 7.29 4.50
CA LEU A 82 -1.40 6.32 4.57
C LEU A 82 -0.04 6.85 4.08
N VAL A 83 0.03 8.09 3.59
CA VAL A 83 1.28 8.73 3.14
C VAL A 83 2.12 9.05 4.36
N ILE A 84 3.37 8.57 4.40
CA ILE A 84 4.33 8.80 5.50
C ILE A 84 5.27 9.93 5.11
N ASN A 85 5.23 11.03 5.86
CA ASN A 85 6.07 12.21 5.60
C ASN A 85 7.46 12.10 6.27
N GLY A 86 7.64 11.14 7.17
CA GLY A 86 8.92 10.87 7.83
C GLY A 86 9.30 11.93 8.86
N SER A 87 8.34 12.72 9.34
CA SER A 87 8.56 13.72 10.38
C SER A 87 8.95 13.08 11.72
N ASP A 88 9.64 13.83 12.59
CA ASP A 88 9.96 13.34 13.94
C ASP A 88 8.70 13.04 14.77
N ALA A 89 7.59 13.73 14.47
CA ALA A 89 6.29 13.45 15.06
C ALA A 89 5.73 12.09 14.62
N ASP A 90 5.79 11.77 13.31
CA ASP A 90 5.39 10.45 12.78
C ASP A 90 6.22 9.32 13.44
N ARG A 91 7.53 9.54 13.59
CA ARG A 91 8.44 8.56 14.23
C ARG A 91 8.09 8.34 15.69
N SER A 92 7.83 9.41 16.43
CA SER A 92 7.46 9.35 17.85
C SER A 92 6.12 8.66 18.05
N GLU A 93 5.12 8.97 17.22
CA GLU A 93 3.81 8.31 17.24
C GLU A 93 3.94 6.80 17.02
N LEU A 94 4.74 6.39 16.03
CA LEU A 94 4.97 4.98 15.75
C LEU A 94 5.74 4.26 16.86
N GLN A 95 6.72 4.92 17.47
CA GLN A 95 7.46 4.35 18.60
C GLN A 95 6.55 4.14 19.81
N MET A 96 5.66 5.09 20.10
CA MET A 96 4.65 4.94 21.16
C MET A 96 3.69 3.80 20.85
N TYR A 97 3.18 3.74 19.62
CA TYR A 97 2.28 2.66 19.18
C TYR A 97 2.95 1.28 19.31
N ALA A 98 4.19 1.14 18.85
CA ALA A 98 4.94 -0.11 18.96
C ALA A 98 5.17 -0.52 20.42
N SER A 99 5.47 0.43 21.30
CA SER A 99 5.68 0.17 22.73
C SER A 99 4.38 -0.25 23.42
N GLN A 100 3.27 0.41 23.11
CA GLN A 100 1.95 0.12 23.67
C GLN A 100 1.44 -1.26 23.26
N TYR A 101 1.64 -1.66 22.01
CA TYR A 101 1.08 -2.89 21.43
C TYR A 101 2.10 -4.02 21.27
N PHE A 102 3.27 -3.95 21.92
CA PHE A 102 4.36 -4.90 21.73
C PHE A 102 3.94 -6.38 21.89
N LEU A 103 3.14 -6.68 22.92
CA LEU A 103 2.67 -8.05 23.19
C LEU A 103 1.71 -8.53 22.09
N GLN A 104 0.80 -7.67 21.65
CA GLN A 104 -0.17 -7.99 20.60
C GLN A 104 0.51 -8.11 19.23
N ILE A 105 1.55 -7.30 18.97
CA ILE A 105 2.36 -7.42 17.76
C ILE A 105 3.08 -8.77 17.75
N SER A 106 3.66 -9.17 18.89
CA SER A 106 4.31 -10.48 19.02
C SER A 106 3.33 -11.63 18.77
N GLU A 107 2.12 -11.54 19.32
CA GLU A 107 1.06 -12.53 19.10
C GLU A 107 0.59 -12.57 17.64
N LEU A 108 0.41 -11.40 17.01
CA LEU A 108 0.07 -11.30 15.59
C LEU A 108 1.15 -11.99 14.73
N LEU A 109 2.42 -11.65 14.94
CA LEU A 109 3.53 -12.22 14.18
C LEU A 109 3.65 -13.75 14.38
N ARG A 110 3.29 -14.26 15.56
CA ARG A 110 3.25 -15.70 15.84
C ARG A 110 2.12 -16.42 15.07
N ARG A 111 0.98 -15.77 14.87
CA ARG A 111 -0.19 -16.33 14.15
C ARG A 111 -0.03 -16.29 12.64
N LEU A 112 0.61 -15.25 12.12
CA LEU A 112 0.72 -15.04 10.68
C LEU A 112 1.48 -16.19 9.99
N PRO A 113 0.98 -16.69 8.84
CA PRO A 113 1.72 -17.65 8.04
C PRO A 113 3.10 -17.10 7.65
N ARG A 114 4.12 -17.97 7.59
CA ARG A 114 5.50 -17.59 7.23
C ARG A 114 5.60 -16.78 5.93
N VAL A 115 4.72 -17.06 4.97
CA VAL A 115 4.67 -16.33 3.71
C VAL A 115 4.23 -14.88 3.88
N ILE A 116 3.30 -14.60 4.79
CA ILE A 116 2.86 -13.24 5.11
C ILE A 116 3.94 -12.48 5.88
N LEU A 117 4.64 -13.16 6.80
CA LEU A 117 5.79 -12.58 7.50
C LEU A 117 6.90 -12.17 6.51
N LEU A 118 7.16 -13.01 5.50
CA LEU A 118 8.10 -12.66 4.43
C LEU A 118 7.62 -11.42 3.66
N MET A 119 6.33 -11.36 3.30
CA MET A 119 5.77 -10.20 2.61
C MET A 119 5.85 -8.91 3.44
N LEU A 120 5.63 -8.97 4.76
CA LEU A 120 5.84 -7.84 5.68
C LEU A 120 7.30 -7.37 5.63
N LYS A 121 8.25 -8.28 5.77
CA LYS A 121 9.68 -7.95 5.70
C LYS A 121 10.09 -7.37 4.34
N THR A 122 9.53 -7.89 3.25
CA THR A 122 9.74 -7.33 1.90
C THR A 122 9.18 -5.92 1.79
N ASN A 123 8.01 -5.67 2.37
CA ASN A 123 7.37 -4.36 2.37
C ASN A 123 8.20 -3.34 3.16
N ASP A 124 8.78 -3.72 4.30
CA ASP A 124 9.70 -2.87 5.07
C ASP A 124 11.00 -2.58 4.34
N CYS A 125 11.58 -3.58 3.67
CA CYS A 125 12.75 -3.39 2.83
C CYS A 125 12.46 -2.41 1.67
N LEU A 126 11.30 -2.56 1.01
CA LEU A 126 10.88 -1.66 -0.06
C LEU A 126 10.72 -0.22 0.44
N ARG A 127 10.16 -0.03 1.64
CA ARG A 127 10.10 1.30 2.28
C ARG A 127 11.47 1.87 2.55
N ALA A 128 12.39 1.08 3.09
CA ALA A 128 13.76 1.52 3.38
C ALA A 128 14.49 1.97 2.10
N VAL A 129 14.35 1.19 1.02
CA VAL A 129 14.88 1.55 -0.31
C VAL A 129 14.25 2.83 -0.84
N ASN A 130 12.92 2.96 -0.77
CA ASN A 130 12.22 4.18 -1.21
C ASN A 130 12.65 5.41 -0.40
N HIS A 131 12.84 5.27 0.91
CA HIS A 131 13.34 6.35 1.75
C HIS A 131 14.78 6.74 1.37
N ALA A 132 15.67 5.77 1.15
CA ALA A 132 17.06 6.02 0.78
C ALA A 132 17.19 6.68 -0.60
N LEU A 133 16.36 6.29 -1.58
CA LEU A 133 16.46 6.77 -2.96
C LEU A 133 15.66 8.05 -3.23
N LEU A 134 14.48 8.18 -2.61
CA LEU A 134 13.51 9.23 -2.93
C LEU A 134 13.22 10.18 -1.76
N GLN A 135 14.04 10.13 -0.70
CA GLN A 135 13.93 10.99 0.49
C GLN A 135 12.52 11.03 1.10
N GLY A 136 11.78 9.92 0.99
CA GLY A 136 10.45 9.80 1.57
C GLY A 136 9.29 10.25 0.69
N SER A 137 9.39 10.24 -0.65
CA SER A 137 8.23 10.38 -1.55
C SER A 137 7.27 9.16 -1.46
N SER A 138 6.65 8.98 -0.30
CA SER A 138 5.70 7.90 -0.01
C SER A 138 4.44 7.99 -0.86
N LEU A 139 4.15 9.17 -1.40
CA LEU A 139 3.00 9.46 -2.24
C LEU A 139 3.02 8.69 -3.57
N GLU A 140 4.14 8.67 -4.30
CA GLU A 140 4.23 7.88 -5.54
C GLU A 140 4.12 6.38 -5.28
N THR A 141 4.76 5.92 -4.19
CA THR A 141 4.68 4.53 -3.74
C THR A 141 3.24 4.15 -3.42
N PHE A 142 2.53 5.00 -2.69
CA PHE A 142 1.13 4.82 -2.34
C PHE A 142 0.24 4.73 -3.60
N PHE A 143 0.45 5.60 -4.59
CA PHE A 143 -0.27 5.53 -5.86
C PHE A 143 -0.02 4.25 -6.65
N ASN A 144 1.23 3.77 -6.65
CA ASN A 144 1.56 2.50 -7.29
C ASN A 144 0.87 1.33 -6.59
N HIS A 145 0.88 1.29 -5.25
CA HIS A 145 0.15 0.27 -4.48
C HIS A 145 -1.35 0.31 -4.79
N ARG A 146 -1.95 1.51 -4.87
CA ARG A 146 -3.37 1.69 -5.24
C ARG A 146 -3.68 1.10 -6.60
N ARG A 147 -2.90 1.46 -7.62
CA ARG A 147 -3.11 1.01 -9.00
C ARG A 147 -3.00 -0.51 -9.12
N VAL A 148 -1.89 -1.07 -8.65
CA VAL A 148 -1.61 -2.51 -8.78
C VAL A 148 -2.62 -3.35 -7.99
N SER A 149 -2.94 -2.95 -6.76
CA SER A 149 -3.91 -3.67 -5.93
C SER A 149 -5.32 -3.63 -6.51
N SER A 150 -5.73 -2.46 -7.03
CA SER A 150 -7.02 -2.31 -7.71
C SER A 150 -7.12 -3.19 -8.96
N GLN A 151 -6.09 -3.17 -9.81
CA GLN A 151 -6.01 -3.97 -11.03
C GLN A 151 -6.06 -5.47 -10.73
N ALA A 152 -5.25 -5.95 -9.79
CA ALA A 152 -5.23 -7.36 -9.41
C ALA A 152 -6.61 -7.86 -8.91
N VAL A 153 -7.33 -7.04 -8.14
CA VAL A 153 -8.68 -7.39 -7.67
C VAL A 153 -9.70 -7.41 -8.82
N VAL A 154 -9.62 -6.46 -9.75
CA VAL A 154 -10.48 -6.40 -10.94
C VAL A 154 -10.23 -7.59 -11.87
N GLU A 155 -8.96 -7.93 -12.11
CA GLU A 155 -8.56 -9.10 -12.90
C GLU A 155 -9.08 -10.39 -12.27
N ALA A 156 -8.92 -10.56 -10.95
CA ALA A 156 -9.45 -11.72 -10.24
C ALA A 156 -10.97 -11.85 -10.33
N LYS A 157 -11.71 -10.74 -10.17
CA LYS A 157 -13.18 -10.72 -10.36
C LYS A 157 -13.56 -11.12 -11.78
N THR A 158 -12.78 -10.71 -12.78
CA THR A 158 -13.00 -11.04 -14.19
C THR A 158 -12.76 -12.53 -14.45
N MET A 159 -11.72 -13.13 -13.84
CA MET A 159 -11.43 -14.56 -14.01
C MET A 159 -12.45 -15.47 -13.32
N SER A 160 -13.04 -15.02 -12.21
CA SER A 160 -13.99 -15.82 -11.41
C SER A 160 -15.42 -15.82 -11.94
N LYS A 161 -15.83 -14.82 -12.74
CA LYS A 161 -17.20 -14.73 -13.27
C LYS A 161 -17.25 -15.20 -14.72
N SER A 162 -18.09 -16.19 -15.03
CA SER A 162 -18.46 -16.49 -16.43
C SER A 162 -19.04 -15.24 -17.08
N CYS A 163 -18.48 -14.88 -18.23
CA CYS A 163 -18.71 -13.62 -18.94
C CYS A 163 -20.18 -13.41 -19.37
N SER A 164 -21.03 -12.94 -18.46
CA SER A 164 -22.27 -12.25 -18.85
C SER A 164 -21.96 -10.79 -19.21
N PHE A 165 -22.66 -10.25 -20.20
CA PHE A 165 -22.46 -8.86 -20.66
C PHE A 165 -22.62 -7.84 -19.51
N LEU A 166 -23.60 -8.06 -18.63
CA LEU A 166 -23.87 -7.19 -17.48
C LEU A 166 -22.77 -7.24 -16.41
N SER A 167 -22.23 -8.42 -16.11
CA SER A 167 -21.11 -8.52 -15.18
C SER A 167 -19.87 -7.84 -15.73
N SER A 168 -19.59 -7.98 -17.03
CA SER A 168 -18.46 -7.30 -17.69
C SER A 168 -18.62 -5.78 -17.67
N PHE A 169 -19.84 -5.28 -17.92
CA PHE A 169 -20.14 -3.85 -17.82
C PHE A 169 -19.97 -3.31 -16.38
N SER A 170 -20.47 -4.02 -15.38
CA SER A 170 -20.32 -3.63 -13.97
C SER A 170 -18.84 -3.56 -13.53
N ILE A 171 -18.01 -4.51 -13.96
CA ILE A 171 -16.57 -4.53 -13.68
C ILE A 171 -15.87 -3.36 -14.38
N ARG A 172 -16.23 -3.06 -15.63
CA ARG A 172 -15.71 -1.88 -16.35
C ARG A 172 -16.11 -0.57 -15.67
N LEU A 173 -17.35 -0.44 -15.20
CA LEU A 173 -17.77 0.74 -14.44
C LEU A 173 -17.00 0.89 -13.13
N GLU A 174 -16.82 -0.20 -12.37
CA GLU A 174 -15.96 -0.18 -11.17
C GLU A 174 -14.54 0.29 -11.51
N GLN A 175 -13.95 -0.21 -12.61
CA GLN A 175 -12.62 0.17 -13.05
C GLN A 175 -12.54 1.66 -13.46
N ILE A 176 -13.51 2.14 -14.26
CA ILE A 176 -13.59 3.55 -14.67
C ILE A 176 -13.75 4.47 -13.44
N LEU A 177 -14.57 4.08 -12.46
CA LEU A 177 -14.76 4.85 -11.25
C LEU A 177 -13.47 4.93 -10.41
N LEU A 178 -12.73 3.83 -10.31
CA LEU A 178 -11.46 3.78 -9.59
C LEU A 178 -10.40 4.64 -10.29
N ASP A 179 -10.35 4.59 -11.62
CA ASP A 179 -9.44 5.40 -12.44
C ASP A 179 -9.81 6.90 -12.38
N ALA A 180 -11.10 7.22 -12.37
CA ALA A 180 -11.58 8.60 -12.21
C ALA A 180 -11.21 9.18 -10.83
N ARG A 181 -11.34 8.39 -9.76
CA ARG A 181 -10.86 8.77 -8.41
C ARG A 181 -9.34 8.94 -8.38
N PHE A 182 -8.60 8.08 -9.08
CA PHE A 182 -7.15 8.22 -9.18
C PHE A 182 -6.77 9.53 -9.88
N LEU A 183 -7.43 9.84 -10.99
CA LEU A 183 -7.21 11.06 -11.75
C LEU A 183 -7.54 12.31 -10.93
N SER A 184 -8.68 12.33 -10.22
CA SER A 184 -9.08 13.48 -9.40
C SER A 184 -8.07 13.78 -8.30
N ILE A 185 -7.55 12.73 -7.65
CA ILE A 185 -6.54 12.84 -6.62
C ILE A 185 -5.21 13.37 -7.19
N ARG A 186 -4.79 12.86 -8.36
CA ARG A 186 -3.56 13.32 -9.02
C ARG A 186 -3.66 14.79 -9.45
N ILE A 187 -4.82 15.21 -9.94
CA ILE A 187 -5.11 16.61 -10.27
C ILE A 187 -5.07 17.48 -9.00
N ALA A 188 -5.71 17.04 -7.90
CA ALA A 188 -5.73 17.78 -6.65
C ALA A 188 -4.31 18.01 -6.09
N LEU A 189 -3.46 17.00 -6.10
CA LEU A 189 -2.07 17.10 -5.66
C LEU A 189 -1.23 18.00 -6.56
N TRP A 190 -1.40 17.89 -7.88
CA TRP A 190 -0.73 18.77 -8.83
C TRP A 190 -1.11 20.25 -8.60
N LEU A 191 -2.39 20.52 -8.34
CA LEU A 191 -2.87 21.85 -7.98
C LEU A 191 -2.29 22.35 -6.64
N MET A 192 -2.14 21.47 -5.64
CA MET A 192 -1.48 21.83 -4.37
C MET A 192 0.00 22.16 -4.56
N GLN A 193 0.73 21.37 -5.36
CA GLN A 193 2.14 21.62 -5.68
C GLN A 193 2.33 22.95 -6.43
N LEU A 194 1.44 23.26 -7.39
CA LEU A 194 1.43 24.56 -8.06
C LEU A 194 1.23 25.71 -7.09
N LYS A 195 0.25 25.61 -6.19
CA LYS A 195 0.00 26.64 -5.16
C LYS A 195 1.22 26.85 -4.25
N SER A 196 1.92 25.79 -3.86
CA SER A 196 3.14 25.93 -3.05
C SER A 196 4.28 26.62 -3.80
N CYS A 197 4.47 26.35 -5.11
CA CYS A 197 5.48 27.05 -5.92
C CYS A 197 5.18 28.55 -6.04
N PHE A 198 3.92 28.92 -6.29
CA PHE A 198 3.53 30.34 -6.40
C PHE A 198 3.63 31.10 -5.07
N LEU A 199 3.48 30.43 -3.92
CA LEU A 199 3.62 31.06 -2.61
C LEU A 199 5.08 31.25 -2.17
N THR A 200 6.02 30.47 -2.72
CA THR A 200 7.47 30.62 -2.46
C THR A 200 8.14 31.69 -3.33
N GLU A 201 7.54 32.07 -4.47
CA GLU A 201 8.08 33.09 -5.39
C GLU A 201 7.64 34.53 -5.05
N GLY A 202 6.73 34.70 -4.07
CA GLY A 202 6.20 35.99 -3.63
C GLY A 202 6.78 36.51 -2.31
N ARG A 203 7.90 35.97 -1.82
CA ARG A 203 8.63 36.46 -0.64
C ARG A 203 10.05 36.86 -0.97
#